data_AF-A0A9E4ENV5-F1
#
_entry.id   AF-A0A9E4ENV5-F1
#
_cell.length_a   1.000
_cell.length_b   1.000
_cell.length_c   1.000
_cell.angle_alpha   90.00
_cell.angle_beta   90.00
_cell.angle_gamma   90.00
#
_symmetry.space_group_name_H-M   'P 1'
#
loop_
_entity.id
_entity.type
_entity.pdbx_description
1 polymer ?
#
loop_
_entity_poly.entity_id
_entity_poly.type
_entity_poly.pdbx_seq_one_letter_code
_entity_poly.pdbx_strand_id
1 'polypeptide(L)'
;MTSVEVQTKQEIEKILLSDLSRDLLKVADRIQAEMPHVPFDAIRPEAMARVEAAEQAIDTLARDLSQGQGELTEWHSALTAYESAWFQVIESLGIRNN
;
A
#
# COMPACT_ATOMS: atom_id res chain seq x y z
N MET A 1 -12.92 -9.44 36.17
CA MET A 1 -12.66 -8.01 35.90
C MET A 1 -11.98 -7.91 34.54
N THR A 2 -12.72 -8.15 33.45
CA THR A 2 -12.11 -8.49 32.13
C THR A 2 -12.68 -7.66 30.98
N SER A 3 -13.52 -6.67 31.27
CA SER A 3 -14.28 -5.96 30.24
C SER A 3 -13.63 -4.66 29.75
N VAL A 4 -12.74 -4.05 30.54
CA VAL A 4 -12.15 -2.73 30.21
C VAL A 4 -10.94 -2.86 29.27
N GLU A 5 -10.05 -3.85 29.50
CA GLU A 5 -8.84 -4.05 28.67
C GLU A 5 -9.15 -4.56 27.26
N VAL A 6 -10.22 -5.35 27.08
CA VAL A 6 -10.64 -5.85 25.76
C VAL A 6 -11.24 -4.72 24.92
N GLN A 7 -11.94 -3.78 25.56
CA GLN A 7 -12.58 -2.65 24.90
C GLN A 7 -11.55 -1.66 24.35
N THR A 8 -10.51 -1.33 25.12
CA THR A 8 -9.42 -0.45 24.68
C THR A 8 -8.58 -1.06 23.56
N LYS A 9 -8.33 -2.38 23.59
CA LYS A 9 -7.58 -3.05 22.52
C LYS A 9 -8.30 -2.99 21.16
N GLN A 10 -9.62 -3.27 21.16
CA GLN A 10 -10.44 -3.20 19.94
C GLN A 10 -10.58 -1.78 19.38
N GLU A 11 -10.61 -0.77 20.25
CA GLU A 11 -10.63 0.63 19.83
C GLU A 11 -9.30 1.07 19.20
N ILE A 12 -8.17 0.65 19.78
CA ILE A 12 -6.84 0.92 19.21
C ILE A 12 -6.66 0.24 17.85
N GLU A 13 -7.07 -1.03 17.71
CA GLU A 13 -7.05 -1.75 16.44
C GLU A 13 -7.89 -1.04 15.36
N LYS A 14 -9.07 -0.52 15.71
CA LYS A 14 -9.93 0.24 14.78
C LYS A 14 -9.31 1.57 14.33
N ILE A 15 -8.69 2.30 15.26
CA ILE A 15 -8.01 3.57 14.94
C ILE A 15 -6.84 3.29 13.99
N LEU A 16 -6.02 2.28 14.30
CA LEU A 16 -4.89 1.87 13.48
C LEU A 16 -5.34 1.50 12.06
N LEU A 17 -6.33 0.62 11.90
CA LEU A 17 -6.84 0.23 10.58
C LEU A 17 -7.40 1.40 9.76
N SER A 18 -8.06 2.35 10.42
CA SER A 18 -8.63 3.53 9.76
C SER A 18 -7.52 4.45 9.23
N ASP A 19 -6.43 4.59 9.98
CA ASP A 19 -5.28 5.40 9.58
C ASP A 19 -4.49 4.73 8.45
N LEU A 20 -4.25 3.41 8.53
CA LEU A 20 -3.64 2.63 7.44
C LEU A 20 -4.45 2.75 6.14
N SER A 21 -5.77 2.57 6.23
CA SER A 21 -6.66 2.68 5.07
C SER A 21 -6.62 4.08 4.44
N ARG A 22 -6.55 5.13 5.27
CA ARG A 22 -6.45 6.51 4.80
C ARG A 22 -5.14 6.77 4.05
N ASP A 23 -4.03 6.26 4.56
CA ASP A 23 -2.73 6.47 3.92
C ASP A 23 -2.60 5.68 2.61
N LEU A 24 -3.11 4.45 2.57
CA LEU A 24 -3.20 3.69 1.33
C LEU A 24 -4.06 4.40 0.28
N LEU A 25 -5.21 4.94 0.68
CA LEU A 25 -6.09 5.68 -0.24
C LEU A 25 -5.39 6.90 -0.84
N LYS A 26 -4.65 7.69 -0.04
CA LYS A 26 -3.90 8.84 -0.56
C LYS A 26 -2.86 8.44 -1.60
N VAL A 27 -2.21 7.28 -1.42
CA VAL A 27 -1.23 6.75 -2.37
C VAL A 27 -1.93 6.29 -3.65
N ALA A 28 -3.03 5.54 -3.51
CA ALA A 28 -3.84 5.11 -4.64
C ALA A 28 -4.35 6.30 -5.47
N ASP A 29 -4.83 7.37 -4.82
CA ASP A 29 -5.26 8.60 -5.50
C ASP A 29 -4.13 9.25 -6.30
N ARG A 30 -2.90 9.29 -5.76
CA ARG A 30 -1.73 9.84 -6.47
C ARG A 30 -1.34 8.99 -7.66
N ILE A 31 -1.32 7.67 -7.52
CA ILE A 31 -1.06 6.75 -8.64
C ILE A 31 -2.13 6.93 -9.72
N GLN A 32 -3.40 6.98 -9.33
CA GLN A 32 -4.53 7.11 -10.26
C GLN A 32 -4.51 8.44 -11.01
N ALA A 33 -4.04 9.53 -10.40
CA ALA A 33 -3.89 10.82 -11.07
C ALA A 33 -2.89 10.77 -12.24
N GLU A 34 -1.93 9.86 -12.20
CA GLU A 34 -0.86 9.70 -13.20
C GLU A 34 -1.19 8.63 -14.25
N MET A 35 -2.12 7.72 -13.94
CA MET A 35 -2.61 6.66 -14.84
C MET A 35 -3.51 7.06 -16.04
N PRO A 36 -4.15 8.25 -16.18
CA PRO A 36 -5.05 8.53 -17.31
C PRO A 36 -4.37 8.43 -18.68
N HIS A 37 -3.03 8.44 -18.70
CA HIS A 37 -2.20 8.40 -19.90
C HIS A 37 -1.56 7.02 -20.13
N VAL A 38 -1.90 6.01 -19.32
CA VAL A 38 -1.27 4.69 -19.35
C VAL A 38 -2.19 3.66 -20.02
N PRO A 39 -1.81 3.15 -21.21
CA PRO A 39 -2.48 1.98 -21.77
C PRO A 39 -2.09 0.74 -20.96
N PHE A 40 -3.06 0.14 -20.26
CA PHE A 40 -2.86 -1.06 -19.43
C PHE A 40 -2.24 -2.22 -20.22
N ASP A 41 -2.61 -2.35 -21.49
CA ASP A 41 -2.14 -3.38 -22.43
C ASP A 41 -0.63 -3.30 -22.70
N ALA A 42 -0.01 -2.14 -22.42
CA ALA A 42 1.41 -1.92 -22.63
C ALA A 42 2.27 -2.27 -21.40
N ILE A 43 1.64 -2.51 -20.24
CA ILE A 43 2.35 -2.84 -19.01
C ILE A 43 2.94 -4.25 -19.13
N ARG A 44 4.25 -4.37 -18.88
CA ARG A 44 4.94 -5.65 -18.95
C ARG A 44 4.63 -6.50 -17.70
N PRO A 45 4.50 -7.83 -17.83
CA PRO A 45 4.27 -8.72 -16.69
C PRO A 45 5.34 -8.59 -15.59
N GLU A 46 6.62 -8.38 -15.96
CA GLU A 46 7.71 -8.24 -14.98
C GLU A 46 7.59 -6.95 -14.16
N ALA A 47 6.99 -5.90 -14.75
CA ALA A 47 6.75 -4.64 -14.07
C ALA A 47 5.58 -4.77 -13.08
N MET A 48 4.52 -5.50 -13.47
CA MET A 48 3.43 -5.87 -12.57
C MET A 48 3.88 -6.75 -11.42
N ALA A 49 4.77 -7.72 -11.66
CA ALA A 49 5.28 -8.61 -10.60
C ALA A 49 5.96 -7.84 -9.45
N ARG A 50 6.57 -6.68 -9.74
CA ARG A 50 7.14 -5.80 -8.70
C ARG A 50 6.08 -5.08 -7.88
N VAL A 51 5.02 -4.61 -8.56
CA VAL A 51 3.87 -3.98 -7.90
C VAL A 51 3.17 -5.00 -7.00
N GLU A 52 2.91 -6.21 -7.50
CA GLU A 52 2.30 -7.31 -6.75
C GLU A 52 3.13 -7.70 -5.51
N ALA A 53 4.45 -7.78 -5.65
CA ALA A 53 5.33 -8.06 -4.52
C ALA A 53 5.28 -6.97 -3.44
N ALA A 54 5.20 -5.69 -3.85
CA ALA A 54 5.08 -4.57 -2.92
C ALA A 54 3.70 -4.53 -2.24
N GLU A 55 2.63 -4.82 -2.98
CA GLU A 55 1.27 -4.96 -2.43
C GLU A 55 1.20 -6.07 -1.39
N GLN A 56 1.77 -7.23 -1.70
CA GLN A 56 1.81 -8.36 -0.76
C GLN A 56 2.60 -8.04 0.52
N ALA A 57 3.64 -7.20 0.43
CA ALA A 57 4.38 -6.74 1.59
C ALA A 57 3.53 -5.81 2.48
N ILE A 58 2.77 -4.87 1.88
CA ILE A 58 1.84 -4.00 2.61
C ILE A 58 0.79 -4.82 3.35
N ASP A 59 0.19 -5.80 2.68
CA ASP A 59 -0.86 -6.66 3.27
C ASP A 59 -0.33 -7.49 4.43
N THR A 60 0.88 -8.05 4.28
CA THR A 60 1.54 -8.83 5.32
C THR A 60 1.81 -7.95 6.55
N LEU A 61 2.38 -6.76 6.36
CA LEU A 61 2.68 -5.84 7.45
C LEU A 61 1.42 -5.26 8.10
N ALA A 62 0.36 -5.02 7.33
CA ALA A 62 -0.94 -4.59 7.87
C ALA A 62 -1.54 -5.68 8.77
N ARG A 63 -1.40 -6.95 8.37
CA ARG A 63 -1.82 -8.09 9.18
C ARG A 63 -0.99 -8.22 10.45
N ASP A 64 0.33 -8.03 10.39
CA ASP A 64 1.20 -8.09 11.57
C ASP A 64 0.90 -6.94 12.54
N LEU A 65 0.65 -5.74 12.02
CA LEU A 65 0.17 -4.59 12.78
C LEU A 65 -1.16 -4.85 13.48
N SER A 66 -2.12 -5.48 12.79
CA SER A 66 -3.42 -5.85 13.39
C SER A 66 -3.30 -6.87 14.53
N GLN A 67 -2.21 -7.64 14.55
CA GLN A 67 -1.91 -8.61 15.61
C GLN A 67 -1.00 -8.03 16.70
N GLY A 68 -0.54 -6.78 16.55
CA GLY A 68 0.40 -6.13 17.44
C GLY A 68 1.84 -6.66 17.34
N GLN A 69 2.20 -7.26 16.21
CA GLN A 69 3.51 -7.89 15.95
C GLN A 69 4.38 -7.13 14.94
N GLY A 70 3.85 -6.10 14.28
CA GLY A 70 4.55 -5.31 13.27
C GLY A 70 4.83 -3.87 13.70
N GLU A 71 5.67 -3.18 12.93
CA GLU A 71 5.98 -1.77 13.13
C GLU A 71 5.32 -0.88 12.07
N LEU A 72 4.77 0.26 12.50
CA LEU A 72 4.09 1.20 11.59
C LEU A 72 5.06 1.78 10.55
N THR A 73 6.31 2.00 10.95
CA THR A 73 7.43 2.46 10.12
C THR A 73 7.75 1.49 8.97
N GLU A 74 7.72 0.18 9.23
CA GLU A 74 7.91 -0.84 8.20
C GLU A 74 6.74 -0.82 7.21
N TRP A 75 5.51 -0.71 7.70
CA TRP A 75 4.34 -0.61 6.84
C TRP A 75 4.36 0.64 5.95
N HIS A 76 4.73 1.81 6.50
CA HIS A 76 4.90 3.03 5.70
C HIS A 76 6.02 2.92 4.67
N SER A 77 7.10 2.20 5.00
CA SER A 77 8.18 1.93 4.05
C SER A 77 7.72 1.04 2.89
N ALA A 78 6.94 -0.01 3.19
CA ALA A 78 6.33 -0.85 2.16
C ALA A 78 5.33 -0.08 1.29
N LEU A 79 4.54 0.81 1.90
CA LEU A 79 3.63 1.69 1.17
C LEU A 79 4.38 2.63 0.21
N THR A 80 5.51 3.18 0.64
CA THR A 80 6.39 4.00 -0.21
C THR A 80 6.99 3.19 -1.36
N ALA A 81 7.38 1.93 -1.09
CA ALA A 81 7.90 1.04 -2.12
C ALA A 81 6.85 0.68 -3.18
N TYR A 82 5.60 0.45 -2.77
CA TYR A 82 4.47 0.23 -3.66
C TYR A 82 4.19 1.45 -4.56
N GLU A 83 4.16 2.65 -3.97
CA GLU A 83 4.03 3.90 -4.73
C GLU A 83 5.16 4.02 -5.76
N SER A 84 6.41 3.79 -5.35
CA SER A 84 7.56 3.83 -6.25
C SER A 84 7.48 2.79 -7.36
N ALA A 85 7.00 1.57 -7.08
CA ALA A 85 6.83 0.53 -8.08
C ALA A 85 5.84 0.96 -9.18
N TRP A 86 4.73 1.57 -8.80
CA TRP A 86 3.78 2.13 -9.75
C TRP A 86 4.36 3.27 -10.59
N PHE A 87 5.08 4.20 -9.97
CA PHE A 87 5.74 5.29 -10.71
C PHE A 87 6.75 4.76 -11.72
N GLN A 88 7.53 3.73 -11.39
CA GLN A 88 8.44 3.08 -12.34
C GLN A 88 7.69 2.45 -13.52
N VAL A 89 6.53 1.84 -13.29
CA VAL A 89 5.66 1.32 -14.36
C VAL A 89 5.25 2.46 -15.28
N ILE A 90 4.72 3.55 -14.72
CA ILE A 90 4.24 4.72 -15.46
C ILE A 90 5.38 5.34 -16.29
N GLU A 91 6.55 5.59 -15.69
CA GLU A 91 7.72 6.14 -16.37
C GLU A 91 8.19 5.25 -17.53
N SER A 92 8.22 3.93 -17.34
CA SER A 92 8.66 2.98 -18.37
C SER A 92 7.77 3.00 -19.63
N LEU A 93 6.52 3.44 -19.48
CA LEU A 93 5.54 3.58 -20.55
C LEU A 93 5.64 4.94 -21.22
N GLY A 94 5.91 6.00 -20.45
CA GLY A 94 6.22 7.34 -20.98
C GLY A 94 7.46 7.33 -21.90
N ILE A 95 8.50 6.58 -21.55
CA ILE A 95 9.71 6.40 -22.40
C ILE A 95 9.38 5.73 -23.74
N ARG A 96 8.33 4.90 -23.82
CA ARG A 96 7.95 4.20 -25.06
C ARG A 96 7.17 5.09 -26.05
N ASN A 97 6.62 6.21 -25.58
CA ASN A 97 5.80 7.12 -26.38
C ASN A 97 6.56 8.35 -26.94
N ASN A 98 7.85 8.50 -26.61
CA ASN A 98 8.77 9.51 -27.17
C ASN A 98 9.75 8.87 -28.16
#